data_AF-A0AAP1QXB9-F1
#
_entry.id   AF-A0AAP1QXB9-F1
#
_cell.length_a   1.000
_cell.length_b   1.000
_cell.length_c   1.000
_cell.angle_alpha   90.00
_cell.angle_beta   90.00
_cell.angle_gamma   90.00
#
_symmetry.space_group_name_H-M   'P 1'
#
loop_
_entity.id
_entity.type
_entity.pdbx_description
1 polymer ?
#
loop_
_entity_poly.entity_id
_entity_poly.type
_entity_poly.pdbx_seq_one_letter_code
_entity_poly.pdbx_strand_id
1 'polypeptide(L)'
;MSRISINKASQDFSVSRNTLYKYIKQGKLTKDSEGKLDTSDLVRLFSKHVQNPQVLTQGDINITTLNEQLKLENEQLKQQLAISEMRINELKSQLEYIRQNETWLKQQLDQKLIEHKEGKKGLLSKLFG
;
A
#
# COMPACT_ATOMS: atom_id res chain seq x y z
N MET A 1 32.66 -7.02 10.73
CA MET A 1 32.52 -7.17 9.27
C MET A 1 32.21 -8.63 8.97
N SER A 2 31.30 -8.91 8.04
CA SER A 2 30.95 -10.28 7.66
C SER A 2 32.14 -10.93 6.93
N ARG A 3 32.34 -12.23 7.14
CA ARG A 3 33.43 -12.99 6.51
C ARG A 3 32.92 -14.26 5.88
N ILE A 4 33.44 -14.57 4.71
CA ILE A 4 33.00 -15.74 3.93
C ILE A 4 34.20 -16.56 3.44
N SER A 5 33.99 -17.86 3.24
CA SER A 5 35.05 -18.73 2.71
C SER A 5 35.38 -18.39 1.26
N ILE A 6 36.59 -18.77 0.81
CA ILE A 6 37.03 -18.55 -0.58
C ILE A 6 36.08 -19.24 -1.58
N ASN A 7 35.56 -20.42 -1.25
CA ASN A 7 34.58 -21.12 -2.08
C ASN A 7 33.28 -20.32 -2.22
N LYS A 8 32.75 -19.80 -1.10
CA LYS A 8 31.52 -19.00 -1.12
C LYS A 8 31.74 -17.67 -1.85
N ALA A 9 32.86 -17.00 -1.62
CA ALA A 9 33.23 -15.79 -2.36
C ALA A 9 33.34 -16.02 -3.87
N SER A 10 33.89 -17.17 -4.28
CA SER A 10 34.01 -17.52 -5.70
C SER A 10 32.65 -17.65 -6.40
N GLN A 11 31.67 -18.24 -5.69
CA GLN A 11 30.30 -18.39 -6.17
C GLN A 11 29.55 -17.06 -6.16
N ASP A 12 29.50 -16.38 -5.02
CA ASP A 12 28.70 -15.18 -4.81
C ASP A 12 29.12 -14.02 -5.73
N PHE A 13 30.42 -13.93 -6.07
CA PHE A 13 30.97 -12.86 -6.89
C PHE A 13 31.29 -13.29 -8.34
N SER A 14 31.03 -14.55 -8.72
CA SER A 14 31.39 -15.10 -10.04
C SER A 14 32.86 -14.90 -10.42
N VAL A 15 33.76 -15.03 -9.46
CA VAL A 15 35.22 -14.86 -9.64
C VAL A 15 35.93 -16.18 -9.37
N SER A 16 36.86 -16.57 -10.26
CA SER A 16 37.61 -17.81 -10.06
C SER A 16 38.42 -17.79 -8.76
N ARG A 17 38.55 -18.95 -8.11
CA ARG A 17 39.38 -19.11 -6.91
C ARG A 17 40.83 -18.67 -7.15
N ASN A 18 41.38 -18.94 -8.34
CA ASN A 18 42.73 -18.50 -8.71
C ASN A 18 42.85 -16.98 -8.72
N THR A 19 41.82 -16.27 -9.21
CA THR A 19 41.75 -14.82 -9.14
C THR A 19 41.70 -14.35 -7.68
N LEU A 20 40.88 -14.96 -6.83
CA LEU A 20 40.85 -14.61 -5.40
C LEU A 20 42.23 -14.79 -4.75
N TYR A 21 42.90 -15.92 -4.97
CA TYR A 21 44.25 -16.16 -4.46
C TYR A 21 45.28 -15.15 -4.98
N LYS A 22 45.19 -14.75 -6.25
CA LYS A 22 46.04 -13.70 -6.83
C LYS A 22 45.87 -12.38 -6.09
N TYR A 23 44.63 -11.97 -5.81
CA TYR A 23 44.35 -10.70 -5.11
C TYR A 23 44.74 -10.75 -3.62
N ILE A 24 44.66 -11.92 -2.98
CA ILE A 24 45.21 -12.14 -1.63
C ILE A 24 46.73 -11.96 -1.64
N LYS A 25 47.43 -12.58 -2.59
CA LYS A 25 48.90 -12.43 -2.74
C LYS A 25 49.32 -10.99 -3.02
N GLN A 26 48.46 -10.21 -3.67
CA GLN A 26 48.69 -8.78 -3.94
C GLN A 26 48.36 -7.87 -2.76
N GLY A 27 47.88 -8.40 -1.62
CA GLY A 27 47.46 -7.60 -0.47
C GLY A 27 46.17 -6.79 -0.70
N LYS A 28 45.42 -7.09 -1.76
CA LYS A 28 44.16 -6.41 -2.09
C LYS A 28 42.96 -7.01 -1.36
N LEU A 29 43.03 -8.32 -1.07
CA LEU A 29 42.06 -9.04 -0.25
C LEU A 29 42.70 -9.44 1.07
N THR A 30 42.02 -9.14 2.17
CA THR A 30 42.44 -9.58 3.50
C THR A 30 41.85 -10.94 3.83
N LYS A 31 42.67 -11.85 4.36
CA LYS A 31 42.23 -13.13 4.95
C LYS A 31 42.42 -13.10 6.46
N ASP A 32 41.50 -13.70 7.20
CA ASP A 32 41.67 -13.89 8.65
C ASP A 32 42.48 -15.16 8.97
N SER A 33 42.64 -15.43 10.28
CA SER A 33 43.33 -16.63 10.78
C SER A 33 42.63 -17.94 10.40
N GLU A 34 41.34 -17.90 10.06
CA GLU A 34 40.55 -19.04 9.59
C GLU A 34 40.56 -19.17 8.06
N GLY A 35 41.23 -18.25 7.34
CA GLY A 35 41.29 -18.23 5.89
C GLY A 35 40.03 -17.69 5.20
N LYS A 36 39.14 -17.02 5.94
CA LYS A 36 37.94 -16.35 5.40
C LYS A 36 38.27 -14.94 4.93
N LEU A 37 37.55 -14.49 3.91
CA LEU A 37 37.72 -13.20 3.26
C LEU A 37 36.72 -12.18 3.80
N ASP A 38 37.16 -10.93 3.93
CA ASP A 38 36.29 -9.82 4.29
C ASP A 38 35.34 -9.47 3.14
N THR A 39 34.04 -9.44 3.41
CA THR A 39 33.03 -9.09 2.40
C THR A 39 33.16 -7.66 1.91
N SER A 40 33.67 -6.73 2.72
CA SER A 40 33.88 -5.33 2.31
C SER A 40 34.95 -5.21 1.23
N ASP A 41 36.04 -5.97 1.35
CA ASP A 41 37.10 -6.02 0.34
C ASP A 41 36.59 -6.65 -0.97
N LEU A 42 35.78 -7.71 -0.86
CA LEU A 42 35.18 -8.38 -2.02
C LEU A 42 34.21 -7.47 -2.77
N VAL A 43 33.34 -6.76 -2.06
CA VAL A 43 32.44 -5.75 -2.65
C VAL A 43 33.28 -4.67 -3.32
N ARG A 44 34.22 -4.04 -2.61
CA ARG A 44 35.08 -2.99 -3.19
C ARG A 44 35.78 -3.40 -4.49
N LEU A 45 36.31 -4.62 -4.57
CA LEU A 45 37.07 -5.10 -5.73
C LEU A 45 36.19 -5.64 -6.86
N PHE A 46 35.10 -6.33 -6.51
CA PHE A 46 34.30 -7.11 -7.45
C PHE A 46 32.87 -6.59 -7.60
N SER A 47 32.49 -5.45 -7.00
CA SER A 47 31.18 -4.79 -7.22
C SER A 47 30.86 -4.59 -8.69
N LYS A 48 31.87 -4.42 -9.56
CA LYS A 48 31.68 -4.31 -11.01
C LYS A 48 31.41 -5.67 -11.70
N HIS A 49 31.85 -6.78 -11.11
CA HIS A 49 31.60 -8.15 -11.59
C HIS A 49 30.28 -8.73 -11.03
N VAL A 50 29.72 -8.12 -9.97
CA VAL A 50 28.34 -8.36 -9.52
C VAL A 50 27.32 -7.76 -10.51
N GLN A 51 27.76 -6.89 -11.43
CA GLN A 51 26.98 -6.50 -12.62
C GLN A 51 27.13 -7.49 -13.78
N ASN A 52 27.16 -8.79 -13.50
CA ASN A 52 26.66 -9.70 -14.52
C ASN A 52 25.15 -9.40 -14.60
N PRO A 53 24.59 -9.09 -15.79
CA PRO A 53 23.14 -9.17 -15.96
C PRO A 53 22.78 -10.58 -15.48
N GLN A 54 22.02 -10.66 -14.40
CA GLN A 54 21.50 -11.93 -13.94
C GLN A 54 20.91 -12.59 -15.17
N VAL A 55 21.45 -13.74 -15.56
CA VAL A 55 20.74 -14.63 -16.47
C VAL A 55 19.54 -15.06 -15.66
N LEU A 56 18.48 -14.26 -15.74
CA LEU A 56 17.24 -14.47 -15.03
C LEU A 56 16.80 -15.88 -15.41
N THR A 57 16.83 -16.78 -14.44
CA THR A 57 16.28 -18.10 -14.70
C THR A 57 14.77 -17.92 -14.95
N GLN A 58 14.15 -18.84 -15.68
CA GLN A 58 12.72 -18.74 -16.04
C GLN A 58 11.83 -18.49 -14.80
N GLY A 59 12.25 -18.98 -13.62
CA GLY A 59 11.61 -18.70 -12.33
C GLY A 59 11.71 -17.24 -11.88
N ASP A 60 12.85 -16.57 -12.05
CA ASP A 60 13.06 -15.17 -11.65
C ASP A 60 12.26 -14.19 -12.53
N ILE A 61 12.14 -14.50 -13.83
CA ILE A 61 11.30 -13.74 -14.77
C ILE A 61 9.83 -13.87 -14.35
N ASN A 62 9.38 -15.10 -14.04
CA ASN A 62 8.01 -15.37 -13.60
C ASN A 62 7.66 -14.69 -12.27
N ILE A 63 8.61 -14.63 -11.32
CA ILE A 63 8.40 -13.92 -10.05
C ILE A 63 8.31 -12.41 -10.26
N THR A 64 9.13 -11.86 -11.17
CA THR A 64 9.12 -10.42 -11.46
C THR A 64 7.81 -10.01 -12.13
N THR A 65 7.36 -10.77 -13.13
CA THR A 65 6.08 -10.51 -13.83
C THR A 65 4.88 -10.70 -12.90
N LEU A 66 4.89 -11.73 -12.04
CA LEU A 66 3.83 -11.92 -11.04
C LEU A 66 3.79 -10.77 -10.03
N ASN A 67 4.93 -10.27 -9.57
CA ASN A 67 4.98 -9.11 -8.67
C ASN A 67 4.47 -7.83 -9.34
N GLU A 68 4.74 -7.62 -10.61
CA GLU A 68 4.21 -6.49 -11.37
C GLU A 68 2.68 -6.59 -11.55
N GLN A 69 2.17 -7.78 -11.86
CA GLN A 69 0.73 -8.04 -11.94
C GLN A 69 0.04 -7.80 -10.58
N LEU A 70 0.61 -8.33 -9.49
CA LEU A 70 0.07 -8.13 -8.15
C LEU A 70 0.08 -6.66 -7.71
N LYS A 71 1.07 -5.89 -8.13
CA LYS A 71 1.11 -4.44 -7.88
C LYS A 71 -0.02 -3.73 -8.63
N LEU A 72 -0.20 -4.04 -9.91
CA LEU A 72 -1.27 -3.46 -10.72
C LEU A 72 -2.65 -3.80 -10.15
N GLU A 73 -2.88 -5.06 -9.78
CA GLU A 73 -4.12 -5.51 -9.16
C GLU A 73 -4.37 -4.80 -7.82
N ASN A 74 -3.34 -4.64 -6.99
CA ASN A 74 -3.45 -3.87 -5.74
C ASN A 74 -3.82 -2.41 -5.99
N GLU A 75 -3.26 -1.77 -7.01
CA GLU A 75 -3.61 -0.39 -7.36
C GLU A 75 -5.06 -0.28 -7.85
N GLN A 76 -5.52 -1.23 -8.69
CA GLN A 76 -6.90 -1.29 -9.14
C GLN A 76 -7.87 -1.51 -7.97
N LEU A 77 -7.55 -2.41 -7.04
CA LEU A 77 -8.35 -2.65 -5.84
C LEU A 77 -8.44 -1.41 -4.95
N LYS A 78 -7.34 -0.67 -4.77
CA LYS A 78 -7.34 0.60 -4.04
C LYS A 78 -8.23 1.65 -4.69
N GLN A 79 -8.20 1.75 -6.02
CA GLN A 79 -9.09 2.67 -6.76
C GLN A 79 -10.56 2.29 -6.58
N GLN A 80 -10.89 1.01 -6.67
CA GLN A 80 -12.26 0.53 -6.45
C GLN A 80 -12.75 0.80 -5.02
N LEU A 81 -11.88 0.62 -4.02
CA LEU A 81 -12.17 0.96 -2.63
C LEU A 81 -12.51 2.45 -2.48
N ALA A 82 -11.68 3.34 -3.04
CA ALA A 82 -11.89 4.78 -2.96
C ALA A 82 -13.23 5.20 -3.63
N ILE A 83 -13.57 4.61 -4.78
CA ILE A 83 -14.85 4.87 -5.46
C ILE A 83 -16.02 4.39 -4.60
N SER A 84 -15.92 3.21 -4.00
CA SER A 84 -16.95 2.66 -3.12
C SER A 84 -17.17 3.54 -1.89
N GLU A 85 -16.09 4.00 -1.24
CA GLU A 85 -16.16 4.93 -0.10
C GLU A 85 -16.82 6.26 -0.47
N MET A 86 -16.47 6.83 -1.62
CA MET A 86 -17.13 8.04 -2.14
C MET A 86 -18.62 7.82 -2.35
N ARG A 87 -19.02 6.68 -2.94
CA ARG A 87 -20.43 6.36 -3.17
C ARG A 87 -21.20 6.17 -1.87
N ILE A 88 -20.60 5.54 -0.86
CA ILE A 88 -21.19 5.39 0.47
C ILE A 88 -21.42 6.77 1.10
N ASN A 89 -20.45 7.68 1.00
CA ASN A 89 -20.59 9.03 1.55
C ASN A 89 -21.67 9.84 0.83
N GLU A 90 -21.76 9.73 -0.49
CA GLU A 90 -22.84 10.35 -1.28
C GLU A 90 -24.22 9.86 -0.83
N LEU A 91 -24.40 8.54 -0.72
CA LEU A 91 -25.66 7.94 -0.27
C LEU A 91 -26.03 8.35 1.17
N LYS A 92 -25.05 8.45 2.07
CA LYS A 92 -25.28 8.94 3.43
C LYS A 92 -25.77 10.39 3.43
N SER A 93 -25.17 11.25 2.61
CA SER A 93 -25.59 12.64 2.45
C SER A 93 -27.03 12.75 1.91
N GLN A 94 -27.37 11.94 0.91
CA GLN A 94 -28.74 11.87 0.37
C GLN A 94 -29.76 11.41 1.41
N LEU A 95 -29.43 10.38 2.20
CA LEU A 95 -30.29 9.91 3.28
C LEU A 95 -30.52 10.98 4.35
N GLU A 96 -29.46 11.70 4.72
CA GLU A 96 -29.56 12.78 5.70
C GLU A 96 -30.44 13.92 5.18
N TYR A 97 -30.26 14.33 3.93
CA TYR A 97 -31.12 15.31 3.28
C TYR A 97 -32.60 14.90 3.29
N ILE A 98 -32.91 13.65 2.93
CA ILE A 98 -34.28 13.13 2.92
C ILE A 98 -34.86 13.15 4.34
N ARG A 99 -34.11 12.70 5.35
CA ARG A 99 -34.55 12.72 6.75
C ARG A 99 -34.87 14.14 7.23
N GLN A 100 -34.00 15.10 6.92
CA GLN A 100 -34.25 16.51 7.28
C GLN A 100 -35.53 17.03 6.60
N ASN A 101 -35.71 16.74 5.31
CA ASN A 101 -36.91 17.13 4.59
C ASN A 101 -38.19 16.49 5.17
N GLU A 102 -38.14 15.20 5.54
CA GLU A 102 -39.27 14.53 6.20
C GLU A 102 -39.60 15.16 7.55
N THR A 103 -38.59 15.49 8.36
CA THR A 103 -38.82 16.17 9.65
C THR A 103 -39.43 17.56 9.47
N TRP A 104 -38.95 18.32 8.48
CA TRP A 104 -39.48 19.64 8.15
C TRP A 104 -40.94 19.57 7.68
N LEU A 105 -41.28 18.63 6.79
CA LEU A 105 -42.65 18.41 6.32
C LEU A 105 -43.59 18.01 7.46
N LYS A 106 -43.15 17.12 8.36
CA LYS A 106 -43.93 16.73 9.55
C LYS A 106 -44.21 17.94 10.44
N GLN A 107 -43.20 18.78 10.71
CA GLN A 107 -43.38 19.99 11.51
C GLN A 107 -44.37 20.97 10.87
N GLN A 108 -44.31 21.18 9.55
CA GLN A 108 -45.26 22.03 8.85
C GLN A 108 -46.71 21.52 8.95
N LEU A 109 -46.91 20.20 8.81
CA LEU A 109 -48.22 19.59 8.95
C LEU A 109 -48.78 19.75 10.37
N ASP A 110 -47.96 19.52 11.38
CA ASP A 110 -48.35 19.69 12.78
C ASP A 110 -48.75 21.15 13.06
N GLN A 111 -47.97 22.12 12.56
CA GLN A 111 -48.29 23.54 12.69
C GLN A 111 -49.65 23.88 12.05
N LYS A 112 -49.90 23.43 10.81
CA LYS A 112 -51.21 23.64 10.15
C LYS A 112 -52.38 22.99 10.89
N LEU A 113 -52.16 21.81 11.49
CA LEU A 113 -53.20 21.14 12.27
C LEU A 113 -53.56 21.92 13.53
N ILE A 114 -52.56 22.50 14.20
CA ILE A 114 -52.77 23.36 15.38
C ILE A 114 -53.53 24.64 14.99
N GLU A 115 -53.12 25.32 13.92
CA GLU A 115 -53.80 26.52 13.41
C GLU A 115 -55.28 26.25 13.11
N HIS A 116 -55.58 25.13 12.45
CA HIS A 116 -56.95 24.76 12.11
C HIS A 116 -57.80 24.38 13.34
N LYS A 117 -57.18 23.82 14.40
CA LYS A 117 -57.84 23.49 15.67
C LYS A 117 -58.19 24.75 16.47
N GLU A 118 -57.29 25.72 16.52
CA GLU A 118 -57.51 27.00 17.21
C GLU A 118 -58.55 27.88 16.48
N GLY A 119 -58.51 27.93 15.14
CA GLY A 119 -59.50 28.66 14.35
C GLY A 119 -60.95 28.17 14.53
N LYS A 120 -61.15 26.85 14.68
CA LYS A 120 -62.49 26.26 14.92
C LYS A 120 -62.99 26.52 16.35
N LYS A 121 -62.12 26.45 17.35
CA LYS A 121 -62.50 26.77 18.74
C LYS A 121 -62.85 28.25 18.91
N GLY A 122 -62.13 29.16 18.25
CA GLY A 122 -62.39 30.60 18.31
C GLY A 122 -63.69 31.04 17.64
N LEU A 123 -64.13 30.34 16.59
CA LEU A 123 -65.41 30.63 15.91
C LEU A 123 -66.61 29.99 16.62
N LEU A 124 -66.48 28.74 17.08
CA LEU A 124 -67.57 28.06 17.79
C LEU A 124 -67.80 28.65 19.20
N SER A 125 -66.73 29.05 19.90
CA SER A 125 -66.89 29.70 21.22
C SER A 125 -67.57 31.07 21.18
N LYS A 126 -67.50 31.79 20.04
CA LYS A 126 -68.18 33.07 19.85
C LYS A 126 -69.65 32.94 19.43
N LEU A 127 -70.06 31.79 18.90
CA LEU A 127 -71.43 31.53 18.44
C LEU A 127 -72.30 30.86 19.51
N PHE A 128 -71.69 30.20 20.49
CA PHE A 128 -72.38 29.44 21.55
C PHE A 128 -72.00 29.89 22.98
N GLY A 129 -71.34 31.04 23.12
CA GLY A 129 -71.00 31.68 24.39
C GLY A 129 -71.83 32.92 24.65
#